data_AF-A0A3C1C941-F1
#
_entry.id   AF-A0A3C1C941-F1
#
_cell.length_a   1.000
_cell.length_b   1.000
_cell.length_c   1.000
_cell.angle_alpha   90.00
_cell.angle_beta   90.00
_cell.angle_gamma   90.00
#
_symmetry.space_group_name_H-M   'P 1'
#
loop_
_entity.id
_entity.type
_entity.pdbx_description
1 polymer ?
#
loop_
_entity_poly.entity_id
_entity_poly.type
_entity_poly.pdbx_seq_one_letter_code
_entity_poly.pdbx_strand_id
1 'polypeptide(L)'
;PFLKKGNWPAWLNIAVGYGASGMFGGFENISKDINGNIVFDRRELPRYRQWYIAPDLNWKKIKTNKKGVRLLFTLLNAFKLPAPTLEFSRGRFKMHPLYF
;
A
#
# COMPACT_ATOMS: atom_id res chain seq x y z
N PRO A 1 17.37 -9.94 1.31
CA PRO A 1 16.91 -9.03 2.39
C PRO A 1 17.57 -7.65 2.21
N PHE A 2 16.77 -6.60 2.06
CA PHE A 2 17.27 -5.24 1.72
C PHE A 2 18.03 -4.57 2.87
N LEU A 3 17.86 -5.02 4.12
CA LEU A 3 18.62 -4.54 5.28
C LEU A 3 19.80 -5.48 5.56
N LYS A 4 21.02 -4.92 5.58
CA LYS A 4 22.28 -5.64 5.92
C LYS A 4 22.23 -6.19 7.35
N LYS A 5 23.02 -7.25 7.61
CA LYS A 5 23.24 -7.86 8.94
C LYS A 5 23.51 -6.76 9.99
N GLY A 6 22.57 -6.59 10.91
CA GLY A 6 22.62 -5.72 12.08
C GLY A 6 21.56 -6.16 13.08
N ASN A 7 21.38 -5.44 14.20
CA ASN A 7 20.38 -5.76 15.23
C ASN A 7 18.91 -5.56 14.80
N TRP A 8 18.66 -5.46 13.50
CA TRP A 8 17.31 -5.33 12.96
C TRP A 8 16.56 -6.68 13.05
N PRO A 9 15.34 -6.72 13.60
CA PRO A 9 14.60 -7.96 13.71
C PRO A 9 14.33 -8.55 12.33
N ALA A 10 14.79 -9.78 12.08
CA ALA A 10 14.67 -10.41 10.77
C ALA A 10 13.21 -10.51 10.28
N TRP A 11 12.25 -10.55 11.21
CA TRP A 11 10.82 -10.63 10.97
C TRP A 11 10.16 -9.29 10.61
N LEU A 12 10.84 -8.16 10.78
CA LEU A 12 10.31 -6.83 10.44
C LEU A 12 10.93 -6.33 9.14
N ASN A 13 10.11 -5.94 8.18
CA ASN A 13 10.51 -5.25 6.96
C ASN A 13 9.73 -3.92 6.85
N ILE A 14 10.02 -3.17 5.79
CA ILE A 14 9.30 -1.95 5.40
C ILE A 14 8.70 -2.19 4.01
N ALA A 15 7.40 -2.03 3.88
CA ALA A 15 6.69 -2.02 2.60
C ALA A 15 6.58 -0.59 2.09
N VAL A 16 6.82 -0.41 0.79
CA VAL A 16 6.60 0.86 0.08
C VAL A 16 5.55 0.63 -0.99
N GLY A 17 4.49 1.43 -0.96
CA GLY A 17 3.38 1.37 -1.92
C GLY A 17 3.27 2.65 -2.74
N TYR A 18 2.67 2.53 -3.92
CA TYR A 18 2.38 3.66 -4.79
C TYR A 18 0.94 3.54 -5.31
N GLY A 19 0.21 4.64 -5.26
CA GLY A 19 -1.16 4.73 -5.71
C GLY A 19 -1.42 6.04 -6.44
N ALA A 20 -2.62 6.13 -7.01
CA ALA A 20 -3.10 7.33 -7.65
C ALA A 20 -4.60 7.47 -7.43
N SER A 21 -5.05 8.72 -7.33
CA SER A 21 -6.46 9.05 -7.14
C SER A 21 -6.86 10.18 -8.09
N GLY A 22 -8.15 10.24 -8.38
CA GLY A 22 -8.74 11.25 -9.26
C GLY A 22 -8.42 11.06 -10.73
N MET A 23 -7.96 9.89 -11.19
CA MET A 23 -7.67 9.60 -12.61
C MET A 23 -8.85 8.89 -13.26
N PHE A 24 -9.83 9.65 -13.77
CA PHE A 24 -11.05 9.12 -14.38
C PHE A 24 -10.94 8.92 -15.90
N GLY A 25 -10.10 9.71 -16.56
CA GLY A 25 -9.73 9.49 -17.96
C GLY A 25 -8.24 9.21 -18.12
N GLY A 26 -7.80 8.81 -19.31
CA GLY A 26 -6.42 8.41 -19.57
C GLY A 26 -5.40 9.51 -19.25
N PHE A 27 -5.56 10.69 -19.86
CA PHE A 27 -4.65 11.84 -19.70
C PHE A 27 -5.27 12.95 -18.86
N GLU A 28 -6.54 13.23 -19.12
CA GLU A 28 -7.35 14.21 -18.41
C GLU A 28 -8.65 13.55 -17.95
N ASN A 29 -9.35 14.18 -17.02
CA ASN A 29 -10.67 13.70 -16.58
C ASN A 29 -11.78 14.20 -17.51
N ILE A 30 -11.58 14.04 -18.82
CA ILE A 30 -12.57 14.34 -19.85
C ILE A 30 -12.58 13.19 -20.85
N SER A 31 -13.76 12.83 -21.33
CA SER A 31 -13.94 11.82 -22.36
C SER A 31 -14.88 12.34 -23.44
N LYS A 32 -14.57 12.01 -24.70
CA LYS A 32 -15.38 12.36 -25.88
C LYS A 32 -15.76 11.10 -26.64
N ASP A 33 -16.94 11.10 -27.26
CA ASP A 33 -17.35 10.04 -28.18
C ASP A 33 -16.61 10.15 -29.53
N ILE A 34 -16.91 9.23 -30.45
CA ILE A 34 -16.32 9.23 -31.80
C ILE A 34 -16.69 10.48 -32.62
N ASN A 35 -17.79 11.15 -32.28
CA ASN A 35 -18.28 12.36 -32.93
C ASN A 35 -17.77 13.64 -32.26
N GLY A 36 -16.94 13.53 -31.21
CA GLY A 36 -16.38 14.66 -30.48
C GLY A 36 -17.26 15.25 -29.37
N ASN A 37 -18.42 14.66 -29.09
CA ASN A 37 -19.30 15.10 -28.01
C ASN A 37 -18.71 14.70 -26.66
N ILE A 38 -18.81 15.59 -25.66
CA ILE A 38 -18.33 15.30 -24.31
C ILE A 38 -19.27 14.29 -23.65
N VAL A 39 -18.74 13.12 -23.31
CA VAL A 39 -19.45 12.06 -22.58
C VAL A 39 -19.33 12.28 -21.07
N PHE A 40 -18.19 12.82 -20.64
CA PHE A 40 -17.87 13.08 -19.24
C PHE A 40 -16.85 14.20 -19.12
N ASP A 41 -17.04 15.10 -18.17
CA ASP A 41 -16.08 16.12 -17.78
C ASP A 41 -16.03 16.23 -16.26
N ARG A 42 -14.89 15.86 -15.68
CA ARG A 42 -14.57 16.00 -14.25
C ARG A 42 -13.18 16.59 -14.04
N ARG A 43 -12.80 17.55 -14.87
CA ARG A 43 -11.50 18.25 -14.80
C ARG A 43 -11.31 19.01 -13.49
N GLU A 44 -12.38 19.32 -12.76
CA GLU A 44 -12.33 19.91 -11.42
C GLU A 44 -11.78 18.96 -10.35
N LEU A 45 -11.82 17.64 -10.58
CA LEU A 45 -11.25 16.67 -9.66
C LEU A 45 -9.73 16.58 -9.87
N PRO A 46 -8.91 16.93 -8.85
CA PRO A 46 -7.47 16.89 -8.99
C PRO A 46 -6.98 15.44 -9.13
N ARG A 47 -6.15 15.19 -10.14
CA ARG A 47 -5.37 13.96 -10.30
C ARG A 47 -4.15 14.06 -9.41
N TYR A 48 -3.90 13.07 -8.55
CA TYR A 48 -2.72 13.09 -7.70
C TYR A 48 -2.18 11.68 -7.39
N ARG A 49 -0.90 11.65 -7.06
CA ARG A 49 -0.15 10.44 -6.69
C ARG A 49 -0.13 10.31 -5.17
N GLN A 50 -0.04 9.07 -4.72
CA GLN A 50 -0.01 8.70 -3.31
C GLN A 50 1.17 7.76 -3.10
N TRP A 51 1.99 8.05 -2.10
CA TRP A 51 3.10 7.20 -1.69
C TRP A 51 2.80 6.67 -0.30
N TYR A 52 3.04 5.38 -0.08
CA TYR A 52 2.72 4.71 1.17
C TYR A 52 3.96 4.06 1.74
N ILE A 53 4.11 4.13 3.06
CA ILE A 53 5.10 3.37 3.80
C ILE A 53 4.43 2.69 4.99
N ALA A 54 4.68 1.40 5.16
CA ALA A 54 4.06 0.57 6.19
C ALA A 54 5.05 -0.47 6.74
N PRO A 55 4.91 -0.92 7.99
CA PRO A 55 5.65 -2.07 8.48
C PRO A 55 5.14 -3.35 7.81
N ASP A 56 6.06 -4.21 7.38
CA ASP A 56 5.74 -5.52 6.82
C ASP A 56 6.29 -6.63 7.74
N LEU A 57 5.40 -7.51 8.20
CA LEU A 57 5.74 -8.56 9.16
C LEU A 57 5.88 -9.91 8.48
N ASN A 58 7.08 -10.46 8.51
CA ASN A 58 7.37 -11.81 8.06
C ASN A 58 7.34 -12.79 9.25
N TRP A 59 6.15 -13.31 9.55
CA TRP A 59 5.90 -14.21 10.67
C TRP A 59 6.72 -15.50 10.61
N LYS A 60 7.06 -15.98 9.39
CA LYS A 60 7.86 -17.20 9.21
C LYS A 60 9.30 -17.06 9.72
N LYS A 61 9.81 -15.83 9.84
CA LYS A 61 11.16 -15.57 10.36
C LYS A 61 11.23 -15.51 11.89
N ILE A 62 10.08 -15.55 12.57
CA ILE A 62 10.02 -15.63 14.03
C ILE A 62 10.30 -17.08 14.45
N LYS A 63 11.41 -17.32 15.17
CA LYS A 63 11.81 -18.66 15.62
C LYS A 63 10.94 -19.10 16.81
N THR A 64 10.36 -20.30 16.74
CA THR A 64 9.58 -20.90 17.82
C THR A 64 9.75 -22.41 17.84
N ASN A 65 9.77 -22.99 19.04
CA ASN A 65 9.89 -24.45 19.25
C ASN A 65 8.51 -25.14 19.35
N LYS A 66 7.42 -24.37 19.45
CA LYS A 66 6.06 -24.90 19.60
C LYS A 66 5.41 -25.14 18.23
N LYS A 67 5.02 -26.38 17.94
CA LYS A 67 4.38 -26.78 16.65
C LYS A 67 3.12 -25.96 16.34
N GLY A 68 2.26 -25.72 17.34
CA GLY A 68 1.04 -24.93 17.16
C GLY A 68 1.31 -23.46 16.80
N VAL A 69 2.31 -22.83 17.44
CA VAL A 69 2.70 -21.45 17.13
C VAL A 69 3.29 -21.34 15.72
N ARG A 70 4.06 -22.36 15.29
CA ARG A 70 4.59 -22.42 13.92
C ARG A 70 3.48 -22.51 12.87
N LEU A 71 2.41 -23.26 13.15
CA LEU A 71 1.23 -23.32 12.29
C LEU A 71 0.52 -21.96 12.24
N LEU A 72 0.29 -21.33 13.40
CA LEU A 72 -0.31 -19.99 13.48
C LEU A 72 0.46 -18.96 12.66
N PHE A 73 1.80 -18.89 12.80
CA PHE A 73 2.63 -17.98 12.01
C PHE A 73 2.57 -18.27 10.51
N THR A 74 2.38 -19.53 10.13
CA THR A 74 2.21 -19.89 8.72
C THR A 74 0.89 -19.36 8.17
N LEU A 75 -0.19 -19.46 8.94
CA LEU A 75 -1.50 -18.90 8.58
C LEU A 75 -1.48 -17.38 8.54
N LEU A 76 -0.93 -16.71 9.57
CA LEU A 76 -0.83 -15.25 9.61
C LEU A 76 0.00 -14.68 8.46
N ASN A 77 1.00 -15.42 7.97
CA ASN A 77 1.78 -15.01 6.81
C ASN A 77 1.05 -15.25 5.47
N ALA A 78 -0.03 -16.03 5.45
CA ALA A 78 -0.84 -16.25 4.24
C ALA A 78 -1.89 -15.14 4.05
N PHE A 79 -2.36 -14.54 5.15
CA PHE A 79 -3.30 -13.43 5.11
C PHE A 79 -2.57 -12.08 5.13
N LYS A 80 -2.99 -11.15 4.26
CA LYS A 80 -2.59 -9.75 4.38
C LYS A 80 -3.31 -9.14 5.58
N LEU A 81 -2.56 -8.88 6.64
CA LEU A 81 -3.07 -8.12 7.77
C LEU A 81 -2.95 -6.63 7.44
N PRO A 82 -3.99 -5.85 7.74
CA PRO A 82 -3.88 -4.41 7.61
C PRO A 82 -2.90 -3.87 8.65
N ALA A 83 -2.14 -2.85 8.27
CA ALA A 83 -1.09 -2.28 9.09
C ALA A 83 -1.20 -0.75 9.13
N PRO A 84 -0.71 -0.11 10.21
CA PRO A 84 -0.62 1.34 10.25
C PRO A 84 0.29 1.82 9.11
N THR A 85 -0.25 2.71 8.28
CA THR A 85 0.40 3.18 7.05
C THR A 85 0.47 4.69 7.06
N LEU A 86 1.64 5.22 6.72
CA LEU A 86 1.83 6.64 6.47
C LEU A 86 1.71 6.87 4.96
N GLU A 87 0.74 7.68 4.56
CA GLU A 87 0.55 8.14 3.19
C GLU A 87 1.14 9.55 3.04
N PHE A 88 1.88 9.77 1.95
CA PHE A 88 2.21 11.11 1.47
C PHE A 88 1.48 11.37 0.15
N SER A 89 0.58 12.35 0.16
CA SER A 89 -0.17 12.75 -1.03
C SER A 89 -0.50 14.23 -1.00
N ARG A 90 -0.53 14.87 -2.17
CA ARG A 90 -0.83 16.31 -2.32
C ARG A 90 0.00 17.21 -1.38
N GLY A 91 1.26 16.85 -1.14
CA GLY A 91 2.15 17.60 -0.25
C GLY A 91 1.83 17.46 1.25
N ARG A 92 0.97 16.52 1.64
CA ARG A 92 0.56 16.30 3.04
C ARG A 92 0.77 14.85 3.44
N PHE A 93 1.13 14.66 4.69
CA PHE A 93 1.18 13.36 5.33
C PHE A 93 -0.19 13.02 5.93
N LYS A 94 -0.63 11.77 5.77
CA LYS A 94 -1.84 11.21 6.37
C LYS A 94 -1.49 9.89 7.04
N MET A 95 -1.89 9.74 8.29
CA MET A 95 -1.75 8.48 9.02
C MET A 95 -3.04 7.67 8.90
N HIS A 96 -2.90 6.44 8.45
CA HIS A 96 -3.97 5.45 8.45
C HIS A 96 -3.64 4.43 9.54
N PRO A 97 -4.37 4.39 10.67
CA PRO A 97 -4.10 3.42 11.73
C PRO A 97 -4.22 1.96 11.26
N LEU A 98 -5.06 1.72 10.25
CA LEU A 98 -5.34 0.42 9.66
C LEU A 98 -5.54 0.59 8.16
N TYR A 99 -4.70 -0.05 7.34
CA TYR A 99 -4.73 0.08 5.88
C TYR A 99 -4.31 -1.22 5.19
N PHE A 100 -4.85 -1.52 4.01
CA PHE A 100 -4.70 -2.79 3.27
C PHE A 100 -3.85 -2.66 2.00
#